data_AF-D2V7P9-F1
#
_entry.id   AF-D2V7P9-F1
#
_cell.length_a   1.000
_cell.length_b   1.000
_cell.length_c   1.000
_cell.angle_alpha   90.00
_cell.angle_beta   90.00
_cell.angle_gamma   90.00
#
_symmetry.space_group_name_H-M   'P 1'
#
loop_
_entity.id
_entity.type
_entity.pdbx_description
1 polymer ?
#
loop_
_entity_poly.entity_id
_entity_poly.type
_entity_poly.pdbx_seq_one_letter_code
_entity_poly.pdbx_strand_id
1 'polypeptide(L)'
;MEFNHCIKFLFETVDRKKYATDSKLSNEDFQLLKPYADSAMPLRCNATISAPHMHVTCLNALKDSISLENSKADEISCLDIGSGSGFISAALCHLLEYHGKKGRILAIDHISDLVELGRENVERDESSK
;
A
#
# COMPACT_ATOMS: atom_id res chain seq x y z
N MET A 1 16.94 8.17 -12.05
CA MET A 1 16.06 9.37 -12.10
C MET A 1 14.60 9.00 -12.27
N GLU A 2 14.27 8.05 -13.14
CA GLU A 2 12.88 7.64 -13.43
C GLU A 2 12.13 7.02 -12.24
N PHE A 3 12.78 6.15 -11.45
CA PHE A 3 12.11 5.48 -10.33
C PHE A 3 11.69 6.41 -9.19
N ASN A 4 12.43 7.51 -8.95
CA ASN A 4 12.02 8.50 -7.95
C ASN A 4 10.76 9.26 -8.40
N HIS A 5 10.56 9.45 -9.71
CA HIS A 5 9.31 10.01 -10.24
C HIS A 5 8.15 9.02 -10.07
N CYS A 6 8.41 7.73 -10.29
CA CYS A 6 7.43 6.67 -10.03
C CYS A 6 6.99 6.65 -8.56
N ILE A 7 7.92 6.62 -7.60
CA ILE A 7 7.57 6.62 -6.17
C ILE A 7 6.79 7.89 -5.81
N LYS A 8 7.19 9.05 -6.32
CA LYS A 8 6.46 10.30 -6.11
C LYS A 8 5.03 10.19 -6.64
N PHE A 9 4.84 9.71 -7.87
CA PHE A 9 3.53 9.47 -8.47
C PHE A 9 2.67 8.55 -7.60
N LEU A 10 3.23 7.45 -7.09
CA LEU A 10 2.50 6.50 -6.24
C LEU A 10 1.99 7.16 -4.96
N PHE A 11 2.81 7.95 -4.27
CA PHE A 11 2.41 8.62 -3.03
C PHE A 11 1.51 9.84 -3.25
N GLU A 12 1.49 10.41 -4.45
CA GLU A 12 0.52 11.42 -4.88
C GLU A 12 -0.83 10.79 -5.27
N THR A 13 -0.83 9.53 -5.72
CA THR A 13 -2.02 8.81 -6.19
C THR A 13 -2.71 8.03 -5.06
N VAL A 14 -1.93 7.35 -4.21
CA VAL A 14 -2.40 6.55 -3.08
C VAL A 14 -2.26 7.37 -1.80
N ASP A 15 -3.32 8.09 -1.45
CA ASP A 15 -3.33 8.95 -0.25
C ASP A 15 -3.26 8.08 1.02
N ARG A 16 -2.08 8.02 1.65
CA ARG A 16 -1.84 7.25 2.89
C ARG A 16 -2.88 7.52 3.97
N LYS A 17 -3.46 8.73 4.05
CA LYS A 17 -4.50 9.05 5.03
C LYS A 17 -5.72 8.16 4.89
N LYS A 18 -6.11 7.78 3.66
CA LYS A 18 -7.23 6.87 3.41
C LYS A 18 -7.00 5.46 3.93
N TYR A 19 -5.74 5.07 4.13
CA TYR A 19 -5.35 3.73 4.62
C TYR A 19 -4.90 3.75 6.09
N ALA A 20 -4.49 4.91 6.61
CA ALA A 20 -4.17 5.10 8.02
C ALA A 20 -5.40 5.39 8.89
N THR A 21 -6.58 5.58 8.28
CA THR A 21 -7.83 5.84 9.00
C THR A 21 -8.58 4.53 9.22
N ASP A 22 -8.84 4.21 10.47
CA ASP A 22 -9.65 3.06 10.87
C ASP A 22 -10.72 3.52 11.88
N SER A 23 -11.99 3.36 11.51
CA SER A 23 -13.14 3.78 12.30
C SER A 23 -13.36 2.94 13.56
N LYS A 24 -12.70 1.77 13.66
CA LYS A 24 -12.77 0.89 14.84
C LYS A 24 -11.62 1.12 15.83
N LEU A 25 -10.79 2.14 15.61
CA LEU A 25 -9.74 2.54 16.56
C LEU A 25 -10.33 3.02 17.87
N SER A 26 -9.58 2.82 18.96
CA SER A 26 -9.89 3.44 20.25
C SER A 26 -9.77 4.96 20.15
N ASN A 27 -10.43 5.70 21.05
CA ASN A 27 -10.29 7.16 21.10
C ASN A 27 -8.85 7.59 21.37
N GLU A 28 -8.10 6.82 22.18
CA GLU A 28 -6.69 7.08 22.48
C GLU A 28 -5.84 6.93 21.23
N ASP A 29 -5.99 5.83 20.50
CA ASP A 29 -5.25 5.58 19.25
C ASP A 29 -5.63 6.57 18.15
N PHE A 30 -6.91 6.94 18.06
CA PHE A 30 -7.39 7.91 17.09
C PHE A 30 -6.73 9.28 17.27
N GLN A 31 -6.48 9.72 18.50
CA GLN A 31 -5.79 10.97 18.80
C GLN A 31 -4.29 10.95 18.40
N LEU A 32 -3.71 9.77 18.22
CA LEU A 32 -2.32 9.60 17.79
C LEU A 32 -2.16 9.69 16.26
N LEU A 33 -3.26 9.72 15.50
CA LEU A 33 -3.21 9.70 14.04
C LEU A 33 -2.55 10.97 13.46
N LYS A 34 -1.39 10.75 12.84
CA LYS A 34 -0.64 11.70 12.02
C LYS A 34 -0.34 11.03 10.68
N PRO A 35 -1.32 10.95 9.76
CA PRO A 35 -1.27 10.09 8.57
C PRO A 35 -0.14 10.42 7.59
N TYR A 36 0.48 11.61 7.69
CA TYR A 36 1.61 12.03 6.85
C TYR A 36 2.92 12.15 7.62
N ALA A 37 2.93 11.88 8.93
CA ALA A 37 4.18 11.80 9.67
C ALA A 37 4.95 10.55 9.22
N ASP A 38 6.29 10.66 9.22
CA ASP A 38 7.15 9.52 8.92
C ASP A 38 7.26 8.56 10.11
N SER A 39 6.12 8.00 10.50
CA SER A 39 6.00 7.04 11.60
C SER A 39 4.85 6.07 11.35
N ALA A 40 4.94 4.89 11.96
CA ALA A 40 3.87 3.92 11.95
C ALA A 40 2.64 4.48 12.67
N MET A 41 1.43 4.21 12.16
CA MET A 41 0.17 4.66 12.75
C MET A 41 -0.66 3.47 13.21
N PRO A 42 -1.36 3.56 14.35
CA PRO A 42 -2.18 2.47 14.86
C PRO A 42 -3.31 2.09 13.91
N LEU A 43 -3.63 0.80 13.89
CA LEU A 43 -4.83 0.20 13.29
C LEU A 43 -5.52 -0.67 14.35
N ARG A 44 -6.73 -1.18 14.06
CA ARG A 44 -7.35 -2.23 14.89
C ARG A 44 -6.43 -3.44 15.09
N CYS A 45 -6.76 -4.27 16.07
CA CYS A 45 -6.03 -5.50 16.38
C CYS A 45 -4.57 -5.27 16.82
N ASN A 46 -4.26 -4.12 17.42
CA ASN A 46 -2.90 -3.74 17.83
C ASN A 46 -1.87 -3.79 16.67
N ALA A 47 -2.36 -3.62 15.44
CA ALA A 47 -1.53 -3.54 14.25
C ALA A 47 -1.17 -2.09 13.96
N THR A 48 -0.26 -1.88 12.99
CA THR A 48 0.08 -0.55 12.50
C THR A 48 0.18 -0.54 10.99
N ILE A 49 -0.19 0.57 10.36
CA ILE A 49 0.29 0.87 9.01
C ILE A 49 1.74 1.36 9.13
N SER A 50 2.63 0.78 8.33
CA SER A 50 4.05 1.09 8.35
C SER A 50 4.34 2.56 8.05
N ALA A 51 5.50 3.04 8.50
CA ALA A 51 5.96 4.39 8.20
C ALA A 51 6.16 4.61 6.68
N PRO A 52 5.91 5.81 6.14
CA PRO A 52 6.16 6.16 4.75
C PRO A 52 7.53 5.71 4.21
N HIS A 53 8.63 5.90 4.95
CA HIS A 53 9.95 5.44 4.48
C HIS A 53 10.03 3.92 4.30
N MET A 54 9.34 3.13 5.13
CA MET A 54 9.31 1.67 4.99
C MET A 54 8.55 1.24 3.74
N HIS A 55 7.47 1.93 3.39
CA HIS A 55 6.77 1.71 2.13
C HIS A 55 7.67 2.00 0.92
N VAL A 56 8.40 3.11 0.94
CA VAL A 56 9.36 3.47 -0.13
C VAL A 56 10.48 2.43 -0.22
N THR A 57 11.03 1.95 0.90
CA THR A 57 12.04 0.89 0.92
C THR A 57 11.51 -0.40 0.30
N CYS A 58 10.29 -0.81 0.66
CA CYS A 58 9.63 -1.99 0.09
C CYS A 58 9.45 -1.88 -1.44
N LEU A 59 8.88 -0.77 -1.91
CA LEU A 59 8.66 -0.55 -3.35
C LEU A 59 9.97 -0.46 -4.14
N ASN A 60 11.01 0.18 -3.57
CA ASN A 60 12.34 0.22 -4.18
C ASN A 60 12.96 -1.17 -4.34
N ALA A 61 12.77 -2.07 -3.37
CA ALA A 61 13.31 -3.43 -3.46
C ALA A 61 12.69 -4.23 -4.62
N LEU A 62 11.47 -3.87 -5.06
CA LEU A 62 10.76 -4.50 -6.16
C LEU A 62 11.10 -3.90 -7.53
N LYS A 63 11.87 -2.81 -7.56
CA LYS A 63 12.18 -2.06 -8.77
C LYS A 63 12.68 -2.96 -9.90
N ASP A 64 13.65 -3.84 -9.65
CA ASP A 64 14.25 -4.63 -10.73
C ASP A 64 13.32 -5.75 -11.22
N SER A 65 12.39 -6.20 -10.36
CA SER A 65 11.38 -7.22 -10.71
C SER A 65 10.23 -6.63 -11.53
N ILE A 66 9.90 -5.36 -11.31
CA ILE A 66 8.78 -4.68 -11.96
C ILE A 66 9.24 -3.80 -13.13
N SER A 67 10.45 -3.24 -13.07
CA SER A 67 10.97 -2.38 -14.13
C SER A 67 11.17 -3.16 -15.42
N LEU A 68 10.67 -2.53 -16.47
CA LEU A 68 10.37 -3.05 -17.81
C LEU A 68 11.56 -3.60 -18.59
N GLU A 69 12.78 -3.48 -18.08
CA GLU A 69 13.99 -3.87 -18.81
C GLU A 69 14.33 -5.36 -18.65
N ASN A 70 13.96 -5.98 -17.52
CA ASN A 70 14.33 -7.38 -17.23
C ASN A 70 13.12 -8.34 -17.14
N SER A 71 11.92 -7.82 -16.89
CA SER A 71 10.73 -8.65 -16.86
C SER A 71 10.18 -8.85 -18.27
N LYS A 72 10.62 -9.94 -18.91
CA LYS A 72 10.04 -10.48 -20.16
C LYS A 72 8.58 -10.93 -20.01
N ALA A 73 8.01 -10.84 -18.81
CA ALA A 73 6.65 -11.26 -18.56
C ALA A 73 5.64 -10.19 -19.03
N ASP A 74 4.66 -10.65 -19.80
CA ASP A 74 3.51 -9.85 -20.24
C ASP A 74 2.54 -9.56 -19.08
N GLU A 75 2.63 -10.32 -18.00
CA GLU A 75 1.80 -10.19 -16.79
C GLU A 75 2.66 -10.40 -15.52
N ILE A 76 2.43 -9.57 -14.50
CA ILE A 76 3.14 -9.65 -13.21
C ILE A 76 2.13 -10.02 -12.11
N SER A 77 2.46 -11.04 -11.32
CA SER A 77 1.70 -11.38 -10.11
C SER A 77 2.50 -11.02 -8.87
N CYS A 78 1.88 -10.28 -7.94
CA CYS A 78 2.48 -9.90 -6.67
C CYS A 78 1.70 -10.52 -5.50
N LEU A 79 2.41 -10.88 -4.44
CA LEU A 79 1.85 -11.34 -3.18
C LEU A 79 2.25 -10.37 -2.06
N ASP A 80 1.27 -9.77 -1.41
CA ASP A 80 1.43 -8.91 -0.23
C ASP A 80 1.05 -9.69 1.03
N ILE A 81 2.04 -10.05 1.85
CA ILE A 81 1.86 -10.86 3.07
C ILE A 81 1.86 -9.93 4.29
N GLY A 82 0.80 -9.98 5.08
CA GLY A 82 0.59 -9.01 6.16
C GLY A 82 0.07 -7.69 5.60
N SER A 83 -0.92 -7.79 4.69
CA SER A 83 -1.42 -6.65 3.91
C SER A 83 -2.02 -5.54 4.78
N GLY A 84 -2.47 -5.85 5.99
CA GLY A 84 -2.90 -4.87 6.99
C GLY A 84 -3.93 -3.88 6.44
N SER A 85 -3.56 -2.61 6.37
CA SER A 85 -4.44 -1.55 5.87
C SER A 85 -4.75 -1.60 4.37
N GLY A 86 -4.03 -2.41 3.59
CA GLY A 86 -4.14 -2.49 2.12
C GLY A 86 -3.31 -1.45 1.35
N PHE A 87 -2.53 -0.60 2.04
CA PHE A 87 -1.78 0.48 1.38
C PHE A 87 -0.75 -0.03 0.35
N ILE A 88 0.07 -1.02 0.72
CA ILE A 88 1.08 -1.57 -0.20
C ILE A 88 0.41 -2.28 -1.36
N SER A 89 -0.64 -3.06 -1.10
CA SER A 89 -1.44 -3.68 -2.16
C SER A 89 -1.95 -2.67 -3.20
N ALA A 90 -2.53 -1.55 -2.77
CA ALA A 90 -2.96 -0.48 -3.68
C ALA A 90 -1.78 0.19 -4.42
N ALA A 91 -0.68 0.47 -3.71
CA ALA A 91 0.53 1.03 -4.32
C ALA A 91 1.13 0.10 -5.39
N LEU A 92 1.08 -1.21 -5.20
CA LEU A 92 1.53 -2.18 -6.20
C LEU A 92 0.63 -2.19 -7.43
N CYS A 93 -0.70 -2.07 -7.29
CA CYS A 93 -1.60 -1.93 -8.44
C CYS A 93 -1.22 -0.72 -9.31
N HIS A 94 -1.06 0.45 -8.69
CA HIS A 94 -0.66 1.66 -9.42
C HIS A 94 0.76 1.61 -9.96
N LEU A 95 1.66 0.85 -9.31
CA LEU A 95 3.00 0.65 -9.83
C LEU A 95 2.97 -0.17 -11.14
N LEU A 96 2.12 -1.19 -11.23
CA LEU A 96 1.91 -1.93 -12.48
C LEU A 96 1.28 -1.03 -13.55
N GLU A 97 0.27 -0.23 -13.19
CA GLU A 97 -0.39 0.72 -14.09
C GLU A 97 0.58 1.77 -14.64
N TYR A 98 1.39 2.39 -13.78
CA TYR A 98 2.42 3.38 -14.16
C TYR A 98 3.39 2.81 -15.21
N HIS A 99 3.72 1.52 -15.09
CA HIS A 99 4.59 0.81 -16.03
C HIS A 99 3.84 0.16 -17.22
N GLY A 100 2.52 0.36 -17.34
CA GLY A 100 1.70 -0.23 -18.40
C GLY A 100 1.69 -1.77 -18.39
N LYS A 101 1.91 -2.39 -17.23
CA LYS A 101 1.91 -3.84 -17.04
C LYS A 101 0.53 -4.33 -16.62
N LYS A 102 0.13 -5.48 -17.17
CA LYS A 102 -1.01 -6.23 -16.64
C LYS A 102 -0.55 -7.07 -15.45
N GLY A 103 -1.47 -7.38 -14.56
CA GLY A 103 -1.13 -8.20 -13.42
C GLY A 103 -2.23 -8.36 -12.40
N ARG A 104 -1.88 -9.07 -11.33
CA ARG A 104 -2.75 -9.30 -10.17
C ARG A 104 -1.94 -9.10 -8.90
N ILE A 105 -2.56 -8.43 -7.93
CA ILE A 105 -2.08 -8.37 -6.55
C ILE A 105 -2.95 -9.31 -5.71
N LEU A 106 -2.33 -10.27 -5.04
CA LEU A 106 -2.97 -11.06 -3.99
C LEU A 106 -2.51 -10.54 -2.64
N ALA A 107 -3.45 -10.05 -1.83
CA ALA A 107 -3.21 -9.53 -0.50
C ALA A 107 -3.70 -10.53 0.54
N ILE A 108 -2.86 -10.90 1.51
CA ILE A 108 -3.22 -11.83 2.58
C ILE A 108 -2.88 -11.24 3.95
N ASP A 109 -3.78 -11.47 4.90
CA ASP A 109 -3.52 -11.27 6.32
C ASP A 109 -4.16 -12.43 7.10
N HIS A 110 -3.52 -12.80 8.21
CA HIS A 110 -4.00 -13.85 9.10
C HIS A 110 -5.11 -13.36 10.05
N ILE A 111 -5.26 -12.04 10.23
CA ILE A 111 -6.32 -11.45 11.06
C ILE A 111 -7.47 -11.00 10.15
N SER A 112 -8.62 -11.66 10.26
CA SER A 112 -9.79 -11.37 9.41
C SER A 112 -10.25 -9.91 9.46
N ASP A 113 -10.17 -9.27 10.63
CA ASP A 113 -10.52 -7.86 10.80
C ASP A 113 -9.61 -6.91 10.03
N LEU A 114 -8.34 -7.28 9.82
CA LEU A 114 -7.40 -6.53 8.98
C LEU A 114 -7.64 -6.79 7.49
N VAL A 115 -8.01 -8.01 7.11
CA VAL A 115 -8.45 -8.31 5.73
C VAL A 115 -9.66 -7.45 5.35
N GLU A 116 -10.66 -7.37 6.23
CA GLU A 116 -11.84 -6.50 6.07
C GLU A 116 -11.43 -5.03 5.97
N LEU A 117 -10.57 -4.54 6.87
CA LEU A 117 -10.08 -3.15 6.84
C LEU A 117 -9.36 -2.83 5.52
N GLY A 118 -8.48 -3.72 5.06
CA GLY A 118 -7.77 -3.55 3.80
C GLY A 118 -8.73 -3.43 2.62
N ARG A 119 -9.74 -4.31 2.56
CA ARG A 119 -10.79 -4.27 1.53
C ARG A 119 -11.59 -2.96 1.59
N GLU A 120 -12.07 -2.57 2.77
CA GLU A 120 -12.82 -1.32 3.00
C GLU A 120 -12.02 -0.08 2.55
N ASN A 121 -10.73 -0.03 2.87
CA ASN A 121 -9.86 1.09 2.52
C ASN A 121 -9.66 1.20 1.00
N VAL A 122 -9.39 0.08 0.33
CA VAL A 122 -9.21 0.03 -1.13
C VAL A 122 -10.51 0.42 -1.85
N GLU A 123 -11.66 -0.10 -1.41
CA GLU A 123 -12.96 0.23 -2.02
C GLU A 123 -13.33 1.72 -1.88
N ARG A 124 -12.94 2.33 -0.76
CA ARG A 124 -13.13 3.76 -0.51
C ARG A 124 -12.17 4.63 -1.31
N ASP A 125 -11.00 4.11 -1.67
CA ASP A 125 -10.02 4.87 -2.42
C ASP A 125 -10.36 4.88 -3.92
N GLU A 126 -10.94 6.00 -4.36
CA GLU A 126 -11.35 6.17 -5.75
C GLU A 126 -10.22 6.00 -6.78
N SER A 127 -8.96 6.20 -6.38
CA SER A 127 -7.82 5.93 -7.26
C SER A 127 -7.59 4.44 -7.47
N SER A 128 -7.98 3.57 -6.53
CA SER A 128 -7.70 2.12 -6.59
C SER A 128 -8.60 1.34 -7.57
N LYS A 129 -9.20 2.00 -8.56
CA LYS A 129 -10.15 1.42 -9.52
C LYS A 129 -9.51 1.00 -10.84
#